data_AF-A0A945W3P4-F1
#
_entry.id   AF-A0A945W3P4-F1
#
_cell.length_a   1.000
_cell.length_b   1.000
_cell.length_c   1.000
_cell.angle_alpha   90.00
_cell.angle_beta   90.00
_cell.angle_gamma   90.00
#
_symmetry.space_group_name_H-M   'P 1'
#
loop_
_entity.id
_entity.type
_entity.pdbx_description
1 polymer ?
#
loop_
_entity_poly.entity_id
_entity_poly.type
_entity_poly.pdbx_seq_one_letter_code
_entity_poly.pdbx_strand_id
1 'polypeptide(L)' 'MKTKKEIQDKLKELKGDERLGYPAATVFANAPLALIQLGLESEIGILKWVLKDKEKEKCQQ' A
#
# COMPACT_ATOMS: atom_id res chain seq x y z
N MET A 1 -11.46 7.45 12.03
CA MET A 1 -10.57 6.29 11.77
C MET A 1 -11.25 5.37 10.77
N LYS A 2 -10.58 4.94 9.69
CA LYS A 2 -11.16 3.95 8.77
C LYS A 2 -11.35 2.60 9.45
N THR A 3 -12.40 1.89 9.08
CA THR A 3 -12.73 0.53 9.50
C THR A 3 -11.79 -0.49 8.84
N LYS A 4 -11.68 -1.70 9.41
CA LYS A 4 -10.84 -2.78 8.84
C LYS A 4 -11.20 -3.09 7.39
N LYS A 5 -12.51 -3.07 7.08
CA LYS A 5 -13.03 -3.33 5.74
C LYS A 5 -12.58 -2.26 4.74
N GLU A 6 -12.71 -0.98 5.09
CA GLU A 6 -12.26 0.12 4.22
C GLU A 6 -10.75 0.08 3.94
N ILE A 7 -9.93 -0.35 4.93
CA ILE A 7 -8.48 -0.51 4.74
C ILE A 7 -8.19 -1.68 3.79
N GLN A 8 -8.94 -2.79 3.89
CA GLN A 8 -8.79 -3.94 3.00
C GLN A 8 -9.24 -3.63 1.57
N ASP A 9 -10.35 -2.91 1.41
CA ASP A 9 -10.85 -2.50 0.10
C ASP A 9 -9.86 -1.56 -0.58
N LYS A 10 -9.34 -0.57 0.17
CA LYS A 10 -8.30 0.33 -0.36
C LYS A 10 -6.99 -0.40 -0.71
N LEU A 11 -6.60 -1.40 0.08
CA LEU A 11 -5.44 -2.26 -0.26
C LEU A 11 -5.66 -3.05 -1.54
N LYS A 12 -6.88 -3.50 -1.84
CA LYS A 12 -7.19 -4.18 -3.11
C LYS A 12 -7.10 -3.21 -4.29
N GLU A 13 -7.65 -2.02 -4.14
CA GLU A 13 -7.60 -0.96 -5.15
C GLU A 13 -6.14 -0.62 -5.50
N LEU A 14 -5.31 -0.30 -4.50
CA LEU A 14 -3.91 0.07 -4.71
C LEU A 14 -3.08 -1.05 -5.33
N LYS A 15 -3.35 -2.32 -4.99
CA LYS A 15 -2.66 -3.48 -5.59
C LYS A 15 -3.12 -3.77 -7.02
N GLY A 16 -4.29 -3.30 -7.40
CA GLY A 16 -4.82 -3.43 -8.76
C GLY A 16 -4.27 -2.39 -9.72
N ASP A 17 -3.46 -1.45 -9.25
CA ASP A 17 -2.85 -0.42 -10.08
C ASP A 17 -1.87 -1.06 -11.09
N GLU A 18 -2.13 -0.85 -12.38
CA GLU A 18 -1.33 -1.41 -13.48
C GLU A 18 0.16 -1.05 -13.35
N ARG A 19 0.47 0.09 -12.73
CA ARG A 19 1.83 0.62 -12.66
C ARG A 19 2.72 -0.18 -11.72
N LEU A 20 2.13 -0.94 -10.79
CA LEU A 20 2.84 -1.92 -9.96
C LEU A 20 3.15 -3.21 -10.72
N GLY A 21 2.52 -3.45 -11.87
CA GLY A 21 2.79 -4.61 -12.72
C GLY A 21 4.04 -4.46 -13.58
N TYR A 22 4.52 -3.23 -13.81
CA TYR A 22 5.77 -2.98 -14.52
C TYR A 22 6.98 -3.25 -13.62
N PRO A 23 8.16 -3.55 -14.20
CA PRO A 23 9.40 -3.58 -13.45
C PRO A 23 9.63 -2.28 -12.66
N ALA A 24 10.28 -2.40 -11.51
CA ALA A 24 10.62 -1.24 -10.68
C ALA A 24 11.46 -0.23 -11.47
N ALA A 25 10.94 0.98 -11.62
CA ALA A 25 11.63 2.07 -12.28
C ALA A 25 12.61 2.76 -11.34
N THR A 26 13.70 3.26 -11.91
CA THR A 26 14.63 4.13 -11.20
C THR A 26 14.44 5.58 -11.64
N VAL A 27 14.89 6.53 -10.83
CA VAL A 27 14.83 7.96 -11.18
C VAL A 27 15.55 8.27 -12.50
N PHE A 28 16.65 7.56 -12.76
CA PHE A 28 17.45 7.75 -13.98
C PHE A 28 16.83 7.15 -15.23
N ALA A 29 16.10 6.02 -15.08
CA ALA A 29 15.45 5.36 -16.20
C ALA A 29 14.06 5.95 -16.51
N ASN A 30 13.27 6.22 -15.46
CA ASN A 30 11.92 6.77 -15.56
C ASN A 30 11.50 7.37 -14.21
N ALA A 31 11.91 8.62 -13.95
CA ALA A 31 11.59 9.33 -12.71
C ALA A 31 10.08 9.39 -12.39
N PRO A 32 9.17 9.70 -13.33
CA PRO A 32 7.75 9.71 -13.03
C PRO A 32 7.22 8.37 -12.52
N LEU A 33 7.54 7.27 -13.21
CA LEU A 33 7.07 5.95 -12.82
C LEU A 33 7.68 5.51 -11.48
N ALA A 34 8.97 5.80 -11.26
CA ALA A 34 9.66 5.48 -10.00
C ALA A 34 8.99 6.14 -8.79
N LEU A 35 8.63 7.43 -8.91
CA LEU A 35 7.96 8.17 -7.84
C LEU A 35 6.54 7.65 -7.59
N ILE A 36 5.81 7.29 -8.66
CA ILE A 36 4.46 6.71 -8.54
C ILE A 36 4.52 5.35 -7.84
N GLN A 37 5.42 4.47 -8.27
CA GLN A 37 5.62 3.14 -7.67
C GLN A 37 6.01 3.27 -6.19
N LEU A 38 6.93 4.18 -5.86
CA LEU A 38 7.32 4.46 -4.48
C LEU A 38 6.13 4.90 -3.62
N GLY A 39 5.29 5.80 -4.14
CA GLY A 39 4.08 6.26 -3.45
C GLY A 39 3.09 5.12 -3.18
N LEU A 40 2.81 4.31 -4.20
CA LEU A 40 1.89 3.17 -4.10
C LEU A 40 2.39 2.12 -3.11
N GLU A 41 3.67 1.75 -3.17
CA GLU A 41 4.29 0.80 -2.25
C GLU A 41 4.28 1.31 -0.81
N SER A 42 4.56 2.60 -0.61
CA SER A 42 4.52 3.24 0.70
C SER A 42 3.12 3.22 1.31
N GLU A 43 2.09 3.58 0.52
CA GLU A 43 0.70 3.55 1.00
C GLU A 43 0.25 2.12 1.33
N ILE A 44 0.58 1.14 0.50
CA ILE A 44 0.32 -0.28 0.77
C ILE A 44 1.02 -0.73 2.06
N GLY A 45 2.28 -0.33 2.27
CA GLY A 45 3.06 -0.67 3.46
C GLY A 45 2.42 -0.13 4.74
N ILE A 46 2.02 1.15 4.73
CA ILE A 46 1.36 1.80 5.86
C ILE A 46 0.01 1.12 6.16
N LEU A 47 -0.81 0.87 5.14
CA LEU A 47 -2.13 0.25 5.33
C LEU A 47 -2.01 -1.17 5.89
N LYS A 48 -1.01 -1.95 5.44
CA LYS A 48 -0.70 -3.27 6.02
C LYS A 48 -0.26 -3.17 7.47
N TRP A 49 0.57 -2.18 7.81
CA TRP A 49 1.03 -1.95 9.17
C TRP A 49 -0.14 -1.61 10.11
N VAL A 50 -0.99 -0.66 9.72
CA VAL A 50 -2.20 -0.28 10.48
C VAL A 50 -3.14 -1.48 10.67
N LEU A 51 -3.32 -2.30 9.64
CA LEU A 51 -4.17 -3.48 9.73
C LEU A 51 -3.63 -4.51 10.75
N LYS A 52 -2.30 -4.72 10.76
CA LYS A 52 -1.63 -5.63 11.70
C LYS A 52 -1.70 -5.11 13.14
N ASP A 53 -1.56 -3.81 13.35
CA ASP A 53 -1.71 -3.21 14.68
C ASP A 53 -3.14 -3.38 15.23
N LYS A 54 -4.16 -3.15 14.39
CA LYS A 54 -5.56 -3.42 14.76
C LYS A 54 -5.85 -4.89 15.07
N GLU A 55 -5.08 -5.83 14.52
CA GLU A 55 -5.20 -7.25 14.85
C GLU A 55 -4.56 -7.58 16.20
N LYS A 56 -3.47 -6.91 16.57
CA LYS A 56 -2.82 -7.06 17.88
C LYS A 56 -3.67 -6.48 19.01
N GLU A 57 -4.30 -5.32 18.82
CA GLU A 57 -5.23 -4.71 19.80
C GLU A 57 -6.39 -5.64 20.17
N LYS A 58 -6.88 -6.45 19.22
CA LYS A 58 -7.97 -7.41 19.46
C LYS A 58 -7.55 -8.66 20.23
N CYS A 59 -6.26 -8.96 20.31
CA CYS A 59 -5.74 -10.15 21.00
C CYS A 59 -5.37 -9.86 22.47
N GLN A 60 -5.45 -8.60 22.90
CA GLN A 60 -5.11 -8.13 24.25
C GLN A 60 -6.34 -7.65 25.05
N GLN A 61 -7.55 -7.84 24.51
CA GLN A 61 -8.83 -7.57 25.19
C GLN A 61 -9.58 -8.87 25.45
#